data_AF-A0A1G3CK70-F1
#
_entry.id   AF-A0A1G3CK70-F1
#
_cell.length_a   1.000
_cell.length_b   1.000
_cell.length_c   1.000
_cell.angle_alpha   90.00
_cell.angle_beta   90.00
_cell.angle_gamma   90.00
#
_symmetry.space_group_name_H-M   'P 1'
#
loop_
_entity.id
_entity.type
_entity.pdbx_description
1 polymer ?
#
loop_
_entity_poly.entity_id
_entity_poly.type
_entity_poly.pdbx_seq_one_letter_code
_entity_poly.pdbx_strand_id
1 'polypeptide(L)'
;MFYNHLKSLQKVLPIGSLIACFLSAGCVVYPELAEKGMKAPKSERCGDCHRDIYNEWKDSPHAHSFTNTAFKEETNTYQFAFCLGCHAPETIFTDKRIEPRSVNLAEGVNCNSCHLNDCKLSGPTAARGPHPIAEKNQFFRTSEMCGKCHVGTFRTWQEISMAEDKKTCQDCHMPAIKRKLIQDDPWQKIYPKREGKQHLFSFQTLFNQNEAPLQLSFKKVTHSDGKIEGSLELENKTIPHTVPTGDYGYREVVVTIELQDEKGQMRECKKESLFVEMKTALQYKEKRCIPFCFNSDGDSYSINATIIRTSFNKDTNILLAEAKYKL
;
A
#
# COMPACT_ATOMS: atom_id res chain seq x y z
N MET A 1 70.78 0.37 -75.24
CA MET A 1 71.09 -1.07 -75.09
C MET A 1 70.74 -1.41 -73.64
N PHE A 2 69.75 -2.19 -73.26
CA PHE A 2 68.99 -3.26 -73.89
C PHE A 2 67.51 -3.19 -73.48
N TYR A 3 66.67 -3.74 -74.35
CA TYR A 3 65.22 -3.86 -74.28
C TYR A 3 64.82 -5.23 -73.65
N ASN A 4 63.52 -5.38 -73.35
CA ASN A 4 62.76 -6.59 -72.92
C ASN A 4 62.65 -6.77 -71.39
N HIS A 5 61.49 -7.04 -70.78
CA HIS A 5 60.34 -7.83 -71.24
C HIS A 5 58.96 -7.33 -70.69
N LEU A 6 57.90 -7.41 -71.53
CA LEU A 6 56.50 -7.47 -71.09
C LEU A 6 56.21 -8.80 -70.36
N LYS A 7 55.43 -8.75 -69.27
CA LYS A 7 54.40 -9.76 -68.93
C LYS A 7 53.25 -9.11 -68.15
N SER A 8 52.06 -9.20 -68.73
CA SER A 8 50.76 -8.95 -68.09
C SER A 8 50.46 -10.06 -67.08
N LEU A 9 49.99 -9.72 -65.88
CA LEU A 9 49.27 -10.63 -64.99
C LEU A 9 48.21 -9.88 -64.18
N GLN A 10 47.04 -10.51 -64.14
CA GLN A 10 45.75 -10.05 -63.65
C GLN A 10 45.66 -10.00 -62.12
N LYS A 11 44.73 -9.15 -61.65
CA LYS A 11 43.95 -9.21 -60.39
C LYS A 11 44.74 -9.05 -59.08
N VAL A 12 44.28 -8.16 -58.20
CA VAL A 12 43.31 -8.40 -57.12
C VAL A 12 43.08 -7.05 -56.41
N LEU A 13 41.83 -6.63 -56.25
CA LEU A 13 41.47 -5.48 -55.39
C LEU A 13 41.82 -5.79 -53.93
N PRO A 14 42.42 -4.86 -53.16
CA PRO A 14 42.52 -5.04 -51.73
C PRO A 14 41.17 -4.70 -51.10
N ILE A 15 40.37 -5.72 -50.79
CA ILE A 15 39.27 -5.61 -49.82
C ILE A 15 39.93 -5.54 -48.44
N GLY A 16 40.30 -4.33 -48.03
CA GLY A 16 40.91 -4.05 -46.73
C GLY A 16 39.85 -3.64 -45.70
N SER A 17 39.36 -4.62 -44.95
CA SER A 17 38.75 -4.53 -43.60
C SER A 17 37.99 -3.26 -43.22
N LEU A 18 36.68 -3.25 -43.49
CA LEU A 18 35.73 -2.68 -42.55
C LEU A 18 35.76 -3.57 -41.30
N ILE A 19 36.48 -3.15 -40.26
CA ILE A 19 36.31 -3.67 -38.91
C ILE A 19 34.90 -3.25 -38.48
N ALA A 20 33.93 -4.09 -38.80
CA ALA A 20 32.64 -4.04 -38.15
C ALA A 20 32.90 -4.39 -36.69
N CYS A 21 32.97 -3.37 -35.83
CA CYS A 21 32.75 -3.54 -34.40
C CYS A 21 31.34 -4.10 -34.23
N PHE A 22 31.21 -5.43 -34.32
CA PHE A 22 30.15 -6.17 -33.68
C PHE A 22 30.33 -5.94 -32.17
N LEU A 23 29.78 -4.84 -31.66
CA LEU A 23 29.37 -4.75 -30.27
C LEU A 23 28.37 -5.88 -30.11
N SER A 24 28.85 -7.01 -29.62
CA SER A 24 28.00 -8.08 -29.08
C SER A 24 27.08 -7.40 -28.09
N ALA A 25 25.82 -7.20 -28.49
CA ALA A 25 24.73 -6.86 -27.60
C ALA A 25 24.51 -8.07 -26.69
N GLY A 26 25.45 -8.29 -25.76
CA GLY A 26 25.29 -9.24 -24.68
C GLY A 26 24.06 -8.81 -23.90
N CYS A 27 23.16 -9.76 -23.64
CA CYS A 27 22.08 -9.55 -22.69
C CYS A 27 22.73 -9.12 -21.37
N VAL A 28 22.69 -7.83 -21.04
CA VAL A 28 23.16 -7.33 -19.75
C VAL A 28 22.26 -7.96 -18.69
N VAL A 29 22.87 -8.72 -17.77
CA VAL A 29 22.20 -9.30 -16.61
C VAL A 29 22.75 -8.61 -15.37
N TYR A 30 21.86 -8.25 -14.46
CA TYR A 30 22.04 -7.57 -13.19
C TYR A 30 21.75 -8.57 -12.04
N PRO A 31 22.61 -9.58 -11.81
CA PRO A 31 22.43 -10.54 -10.72
C PRO A 31 22.42 -9.88 -9.34
N GLU A 32 23.08 -8.73 -9.19
CA GLU A 32 23.12 -7.95 -7.94
C GLU A 32 21.73 -7.52 -7.45
N LEU A 33 20.73 -7.42 -8.35
CA LEU A 33 19.37 -7.03 -7.97
C LEU A 33 18.64 -8.08 -7.12
N ALA A 34 19.14 -9.31 -7.08
CA ALA A 34 18.57 -10.40 -6.30
C ALA A 34 19.50 -10.88 -5.16
N GLU A 35 20.54 -10.11 -4.83
CA GLU A 35 21.41 -10.41 -3.69
C GLU A 35 20.72 -10.13 -2.34
N LYS A 36 21.21 -10.79 -1.29
CA LYS A 36 20.72 -10.73 0.10
C LYS A 36 21.79 -10.22 1.06
N GLY A 37 21.41 -9.98 2.32
CA GLY A 37 22.32 -9.52 3.36
C GLY A 37 23.04 -8.22 2.99
N MET A 38 24.34 -8.15 3.26
CA MET A 38 25.16 -6.94 3.05
C MET A 38 25.24 -6.44 1.60
N LYS A 39 24.89 -7.30 0.63
CA LYS A 39 24.88 -6.94 -0.79
C LYS A 39 23.49 -6.63 -1.33
N ALA A 40 22.46 -6.63 -0.48
CA ALA A 40 21.12 -6.33 -0.92
C ALA A 40 21.06 -4.94 -1.59
N PRO A 41 20.47 -4.82 -2.79
CA PRO A 41 20.39 -3.56 -3.51
C PRO A 41 19.47 -2.58 -2.79
N LYS A 42 19.66 -1.29 -3.09
CA LYS A 42 18.65 -0.27 -2.80
C LYS A 42 17.47 -0.41 -3.77
N SER A 43 16.27 -0.11 -3.32
CA SER A 43 15.05 -0.16 -4.13
C SER A 43 15.06 0.83 -5.30
N GLU A 44 15.86 1.90 -5.19
CA GLU A 44 16.13 2.84 -6.29
C GLU A 44 16.63 2.13 -7.55
N ARG A 45 17.44 1.08 -7.41
CA ARG A 45 17.92 0.27 -8.54
C ARG A 45 16.80 -0.49 -9.24
N CYS A 46 15.76 -0.90 -8.52
CA CYS A 46 14.54 -1.43 -9.13
C CYS A 46 13.80 -0.33 -9.91
N GLY A 47 13.84 0.90 -9.39
CA GLY A 47 13.26 2.10 -9.98
C GLY A 47 13.85 2.51 -11.33
N ASP A 48 15.10 2.16 -11.63
CA ASP A 48 15.70 2.42 -12.95
C ASP A 48 14.84 1.84 -14.09
N CYS A 49 14.32 0.62 -13.89
CA CYS A 49 13.47 -0.11 -14.84
C CYS A 49 11.97 -0.02 -14.51
N HIS A 50 11.58 -0.08 -13.23
CA HIS A 50 10.20 -0.13 -12.75
C HIS A 50 9.73 1.21 -12.17
N ARG A 51 9.96 2.31 -12.90
CA ARG A 51 9.76 3.70 -12.45
C ARG A 51 8.40 3.94 -11.83
N ASP A 52 7.33 3.48 -12.47
CA ASP A 52 5.96 3.74 -11.99
C ASP A 52 5.70 3.06 -10.65
N ILE A 53 6.17 1.81 -10.49
CA ILE A 53 6.00 1.04 -9.25
C ILE A 53 6.86 1.62 -8.14
N TYR A 54 8.11 1.97 -8.45
CA TYR A 54 9.00 2.60 -7.48
C TYR A 54 8.43 3.93 -6.96
N ASN A 55 7.87 4.75 -7.84
CA ASN A 55 7.25 6.02 -7.46
C ASN A 55 5.99 5.83 -6.60
N GLU A 56 5.20 4.77 -6.80
CA GLU A 56 4.09 4.43 -5.90
C GLU A 56 4.58 3.94 -4.55
N TRP A 57 5.58 3.06 -4.54
CA TRP A 57 6.10 2.44 -3.33
C TRP A 57 6.85 3.44 -2.45
N LYS A 58 7.72 4.30 -3.01
CA LYS A 58 8.60 5.17 -2.22
C LYS A 58 7.83 6.12 -1.30
N ASP A 59 6.61 6.49 -1.68
CA ASP A 59 5.73 7.39 -0.93
C ASP A 59 4.71 6.61 -0.07
N SER A 60 4.77 5.28 -0.07
CA SER A 60 3.83 4.42 0.64
C SER A 60 4.16 4.27 2.13
N PRO A 61 3.19 3.83 2.96
CA PRO A 61 3.46 3.46 4.35
C PRO A 61 4.48 2.32 4.50
N HIS A 62 4.60 1.43 3.50
CA HIS A 62 5.58 0.34 3.50
C HIS A 62 7.01 0.87 3.37
N ALA A 63 7.29 1.79 2.45
CA ALA A 63 8.62 2.39 2.34
C ALA A 63 9.04 3.16 3.60
N HIS A 64 8.06 3.69 4.34
CA HIS A 64 8.27 4.46 5.56
C HIS A 64 8.12 3.64 6.84
N SER A 65 7.92 2.32 6.78
CA SER A 65 7.58 1.51 7.96
C SER A 65 8.66 1.56 9.05
N PHE A 66 9.94 1.66 8.66
CA PHE A 66 11.06 1.78 9.60
C PHE A 66 11.27 3.22 10.09
N THR A 67 11.12 4.20 9.19
CA THR A 67 11.42 5.62 9.46
C THR A 67 10.27 6.38 10.10
N ASN A 68 9.08 5.77 10.19
CA ASN A 68 7.91 6.35 10.81
C ASN A 68 8.20 6.78 12.27
N THR A 69 7.92 8.05 12.58
CA THR A 69 8.21 8.63 13.90
C THR A 69 7.42 7.95 15.02
N ALA A 70 6.13 7.68 14.82
CA ALA A 70 5.30 7.00 15.81
C ALA A 70 5.84 5.59 16.09
N PHE A 71 6.22 4.84 15.04
CA PHE A 71 6.86 3.54 15.20
C PHE A 71 8.16 3.62 16.01
N LYS A 72 9.02 4.60 15.71
CA LYS A 72 10.27 4.81 16.44
C LYS A 72 10.02 5.11 17.92
N GLU A 73 9.02 5.93 18.23
CA GLU A 73 8.65 6.28 19.61
C GLU A 73 8.05 5.07 20.35
N GLU A 74 7.06 4.40 19.75
CA GLU A 74 6.38 3.24 20.32
C GLU A 74 7.32 2.04 20.53
N THR A 75 8.43 1.97 19.78
CA THR A 75 9.47 0.93 19.95
C THR A 75 10.65 1.33 20.82
N ASN A 76 10.54 2.45 21.54
CA ASN A 76 11.62 3.03 22.33
C ASN A 76 12.93 3.13 21.53
N THR A 77 12.88 3.76 20.36
CA THR A 77 14.01 3.85 19.42
C THR A 77 14.51 2.46 18.99
N TYR A 78 13.60 1.64 18.45
CA TYR A 78 13.90 0.32 17.87
C TYR A 78 14.47 -0.73 18.83
N GLN A 79 14.28 -0.57 20.15
CA GLN A 79 14.74 -1.57 21.14
C GLN A 79 14.02 -2.92 20.99
N PHE A 80 12.80 -2.91 20.46
CA PHE A 80 12.04 -4.12 20.19
C PHE A 80 12.42 -4.72 18.84
N ALA A 81 13.53 -5.46 18.81
CA ALA A 81 14.08 -6.07 17.59
C ALA A 81 13.09 -6.96 16.82
N PHE A 82 12.07 -7.52 17.50
CA PHE A 82 11.03 -8.30 16.84
C PHE A 82 10.14 -7.50 15.90
N CYS A 83 9.96 -6.21 16.15
CA CYS A 83 9.20 -5.34 15.28
C CYS A 83 9.88 -5.16 13.92
N LEU A 84 11.21 -5.23 13.87
CA LEU A 84 11.99 -5.03 12.64
C LEU A 84 11.76 -6.13 11.61
N GLY A 85 11.33 -7.33 12.04
CA GLY A 85 10.93 -8.39 11.12
C GLY A 85 9.77 -7.99 10.21
N CYS A 86 8.87 -7.12 10.67
CA CYS A 86 7.77 -6.60 9.84
C CYS A 86 8.05 -5.19 9.31
N HIS A 87 8.91 -4.42 9.97
CA HIS A 87 9.16 -3.01 9.64
C HIS A 87 10.40 -2.78 8.77
N ALA A 88 11.33 -3.74 8.68
CA ALA A 88 12.44 -3.77 7.71
C ALA A 88 12.81 -5.21 7.30
N PRO A 89 11.85 -6.04 6.84
CA PRO A 89 12.02 -7.48 6.54
C PRO A 89 13.09 -7.78 5.50
N GLU A 90 13.89 -8.84 5.67
CA GLU A 90 14.73 -9.35 4.57
C GLU A 90 13.90 -10.02 3.47
N THR A 91 13.01 -10.93 3.86
CA THR A 91 12.06 -11.57 2.96
C THR A 91 10.90 -12.15 3.75
N ILE A 92 9.70 -12.11 3.19
CA ILE A 92 8.51 -12.78 3.73
C ILE A 92 8.45 -14.27 3.40
N PHE A 93 9.33 -14.77 2.52
CA PHE A 93 9.38 -16.18 2.10
C PHE A 93 10.19 -17.01 3.09
N THR A 94 9.63 -17.18 4.28
CA THR A 94 10.19 -17.99 5.36
C THR A 94 9.06 -18.67 6.15
N ASP A 95 9.37 -19.86 6.67
CA ASP A 95 8.50 -20.61 7.60
C ASP A 95 8.85 -20.30 9.06
N LYS A 96 9.95 -19.58 9.29
CA LYS A 96 10.36 -19.08 10.60
C LYS A 96 9.89 -17.64 10.77
N ARG A 97 10.19 -17.06 11.94
CA ARG A 97 10.06 -15.63 12.15
C ARG A 97 10.83 -14.85 11.08
N ILE A 98 10.25 -13.75 10.63
CA ILE A 98 10.86 -12.89 9.62
C ILE A 98 12.03 -12.15 10.27
N GLU A 99 13.21 -12.33 9.68
CA GLU A 99 14.42 -11.63 10.10
C GLU A 99 14.49 -10.24 9.42
N PRO A 100 14.99 -9.22 10.12
CA PRO A 100 15.21 -7.91 9.53
C PRO A 100 16.42 -7.91 8.58
N ARG A 101 16.45 -6.97 7.63
CA ARG A 101 17.63 -6.72 6.80
C ARG A 101 18.77 -6.14 7.64
N SER A 102 20.00 -6.40 7.23
CA SER A 102 21.19 -5.77 7.81
C SER A 102 21.56 -4.43 7.17
N VAL A 103 20.99 -4.12 6.00
CA VAL A 103 21.25 -2.91 5.21
C VAL A 103 19.94 -2.31 4.68
N ASN A 104 19.99 -1.04 4.26
CA ASN A 104 18.85 -0.33 3.68
C ASN A 104 17.58 -0.37 4.57
N LEU A 105 17.78 -0.27 5.90
CA LEU A 105 16.69 -0.28 6.89
C LEU A 105 15.68 0.84 6.66
N ALA A 106 16.17 2.02 6.28
CA ALA A 106 15.35 3.20 6.01
C ALA A 106 14.34 3.01 4.87
N GLU A 107 14.50 1.99 4.02
CA GLU A 107 13.53 1.63 2.99
C GLU A 107 12.34 0.82 3.52
N GLY A 108 12.25 0.55 4.82
CA GLY A 108 11.09 -0.11 5.41
C GLY A 108 10.79 -1.49 4.81
N VAL A 109 9.55 -1.79 4.48
CA VAL A 109 9.19 -2.94 3.64
C VAL A 109 9.46 -2.57 2.18
N ASN A 110 10.53 -3.13 1.62
CA ASN A 110 11.06 -2.74 0.32
C ASN A 110 10.78 -3.79 -0.79
N CYS A 111 11.25 -3.55 -2.02
CA CYS A 111 10.98 -4.46 -3.15
C CYS A 111 11.40 -5.90 -2.84
N ASN A 112 12.62 -6.08 -2.33
CA ASN A 112 13.19 -7.40 -2.05
C ASN A 112 12.46 -8.09 -0.89
N SER A 113 11.97 -7.33 0.09
CA SER A 113 11.17 -7.87 1.20
C SER A 113 10.00 -8.74 0.73
N CYS A 114 9.30 -8.27 -0.31
CA CYS A 114 8.09 -8.91 -0.82
C CYS A 114 8.37 -9.82 -2.02
N HIS A 115 9.35 -9.51 -2.86
CA HIS A 115 9.57 -10.19 -4.14
C HIS A 115 10.71 -11.20 -4.14
N LEU A 116 11.66 -11.10 -3.21
CA LEU A 116 12.86 -11.93 -3.20
C LEU A 116 12.62 -13.26 -2.49
N ASN A 117 12.79 -14.35 -3.22
CA ASN A 117 12.84 -15.70 -2.68
C ASN A 117 14.02 -16.45 -3.29
N ASP A 118 14.83 -17.12 -2.47
CA ASP A 118 15.99 -17.91 -2.94
C ASP A 118 16.86 -17.20 -4.00
N CYS A 119 17.29 -15.97 -3.71
CA CYS A 119 18.11 -15.12 -4.59
C CYS A 119 17.50 -14.91 -6.01
N LYS A 120 16.18 -14.99 -6.13
CA LYS A 120 15.42 -14.70 -7.34
C LYS A 120 14.21 -13.85 -7.02
N LEU A 121 13.87 -12.94 -7.94
CA LEU A 121 12.67 -12.12 -7.83
C LEU A 121 11.48 -12.83 -8.47
N SER A 122 10.31 -12.76 -7.84
CA SER A 122 9.11 -13.45 -8.31
C SER A 122 7.87 -12.56 -8.25
N GLY A 123 6.81 -12.96 -8.96
CA GLY A 123 5.55 -12.23 -8.98
C GLY A 123 4.40 -13.09 -9.52
N PRO A 124 3.17 -12.54 -9.61
CA PRO A 124 1.96 -13.31 -9.95
C PRO A 124 1.88 -13.73 -11.42
N THR A 125 2.79 -13.24 -12.27
CA THR A 125 2.80 -13.46 -13.72
C THR A 125 4.19 -13.86 -14.16
N ALA A 126 4.28 -14.76 -15.14
CA ALA A 126 5.56 -15.09 -15.76
C ALA A 126 6.21 -13.82 -16.32
N ALA A 127 7.50 -13.67 -16.06
CA ALA A 127 8.29 -12.55 -16.52
C ALA A 127 9.66 -13.06 -16.95
N ARG A 128 10.29 -12.30 -17.84
CA ARG A 128 11.71 -12.41 -18.18
C ARG A 128 12.28 -11.01 -18.04
N GLY A 129 13.59 -10.91 -17.86
CA GLY A 129 14.22 -9.64 -17.62
C GLY A 129 15.70 -9.81 -17.34
N PRO A 130 16.42 -8.69 -17.23
CA PRO A 130 17.86 -8.69 -17.07
C PRO A 130 18.29 -9.00 -15.63
N HIS A 131 17.54 -9.75 -14.83
CA HIS A 131 17.95 -10.14 -13.47
C HIS A 131 17.38 -11.53 -13.13
N PRO A 132 17.88 -12.20 -12.08
CA PRO A 132 17.37 -13.50 -11.66
C PRO A 132 15.87 -13.43 -11.34
N ILE A 133 15.08 -14.18 -12.10
CA ILE A 133 13.62 -14.26 -11.97
C ILE A 133 13.23 -15.71 -11.74
N ALA A 134 12.40 -15.97 -10.75
CA ALA A 134 11.78 -17.27 -10.53
C ALA A 134 10.49 -17.42 -11.35
N GLU A 135 9.96 -18.63 -11.39
CA GLU A 135 8.66 -18.89 -12.00
C GLU A 135 7.53 -18.07 -11.36
N LYS A 136 6.42 -17.94 -12.10
CA LYS A 136 5.23 -17.27 -11.58
C LYS A 136 4.81 -17.90 -10.25
N ASN A 137 4.47 -17.07 -9.28
CA ASN A 137 4.08 -17.54 -7.95
C ASN A 137 2.67 -17.05 -7.62
N GLN A 138 1.74 -17.99 -7.41
CA GLN A 138 0.34 -17.66 -7.11
C GLN A 138 0.14 -17.09 -5.70
N PHE A 139 1.11 -17.25 -4.80
CA PHE A 139 1.09 -16.66 -3.45
C PHE A 139 0.89 -15.13 -3.48
N PHE A 140 1.40 -14.44 -4.50
CA PHE A 140 1.19 -13.00 -4.69
C PHE A 140 -0.28 -12.60 -4.91
N ARG A 141 -1.16 -13.58 -5.21
CA ARG A 141 -2.60 -13.37 -5.38
C ARG A 141 -3.42 -13.73 -4.14
N THR A 142 -2.78 -14.12 -3.04
CA THR A 142 -3.48 -14.52 -1.81
C THR A 142 -3.28 -13.48 -0.72
N SER A 143 -4.30 -13.27 0.12
CA SER A 143 -4.20 -12.41 1.31
C SER A 143 -3.15 -12.92 2.31
N GLU A 144 -2.79 -14.20 2.26
CA GLU A 144 -1.80 -14.85 3.12
C GLU A 144 -0.43 -14.18 3.05
N MET A 145 -0.04 -13.66 1.87
CA MET A 145 1.17 -12.85 1.71
C MET A 145 1.20 -11.64 2.65
N CYS A 146 0.05 -10.97 2.82
CA CYS A 146 -0.10 -9.82 3.70
C CYS A 146 -0.11 -10.27 5.17
N GLY A 147 -0.70 -11.44 5.44
CA GLY A 147 -0.80 -12.06 6.76
C GLY A 147 0.53 -12.49 7.38
N LYS A 148 1.62 -12.54 6.59
CA LYS A 148 2.99 -12.73 7.12
C LYS A 148 3.39 -11.62 8.11
N CYS A 149 2.90 -10.40 7.91
CA CYS A 149 3.14 -9.25 8.80
C CYS A 149 1.86 -8.75 9.48
N HIS A 150 0.72 -8.74 8.79
CA HIS A 150 -0.57 -8.27 9.30
C HIS A 150 -1.39 -9.41 9.92
N VAL A 151 -0.84 -10.08 10.93
CA VAL A 151 -1.31 -11.37 11.42
C VAL A 151 -2.76 -11.33 11.91
N GLY A 152 -3.10 -10.43 12.84
CA GLY A 152 -4.45 -10.39 13.43
C GLY A 152 -5.49 -9.82 12.47
N THR A 153 -5.15 -8.79 11.68
CA THR A 153 -6.03 -8.30 10.61
C THR A 153 -6.32 -9.41 9.58
N PHE A 154 -5.30 -10.16 9.16
CA PHE A 154 -5.47 -11.28 8.24
C PHE A 154 -6.34 -12.38 8.86
N ARG A 155 -6.16 -12.70 10.15
CA ARG A 155 -6.99 -13.68 10.85
C ARG A 155 -8.47 -13.27 10.87
N THR A 156 -8.78 -12.02 11.23
CA THR A 156 -10.15 -11.51 11.20
C THR A 156 -10.73 -11.59 9.79
N TRP A 157 -9.96 -11.18 8.77
CA TRP A 157 -10.37 -11.29 7.38
C TRP A 157 -10.61 -12.74 6.95
N GLN A 158 -9.72 -13.66 7.34
CA GLN A 158 -9.80 -15.07 6.99
C GLN A 158 -11.06 -15.71 7.58
N GLU A 159 -11.37 -15.44 8.85
CA GLU A 159 -12.58 -15.92 9.51
C GLU A 159 -13.84 -15.45 8.77
N ILE A 160 -13.89 -14.18 8.34
CA ILE A 160 -15.00 -13.63 7.54
C ILE A 160 -15.02 -14.25 6.13
N SER A 161 -13.87 -14.35 5.47
CA SER A 161 -13.74 -14.84 4.09
C SER A 161 -14.08 -16.32 3.95
N MET A 162 -13.92 -17.11 5.02
CA MET A 162 -14.35 -18.50 5.06
C MET A 162 -15.88 -18.64 5.08
N ALA A 163 -16.59 -17.66 5.65
CA ALA A 163 -18.06 -17.66 5.74
C ALA A 163 -18.72 -17.01 4.52
N GLU A 164 -18.11 -15.94 3.99
CA GLU A 164 -18.60 -15.19 2.84
C GLU A 164 -17.41 -14.93 1.92
N ASP A 165 -17.46 -15.37 0.66
CA ASP A 165 -16.37 -15.07 -0.29
C ASP A 165 -16.08 -13.55 -0.33
N LYS A 166 -14.83 -13.17 -0.06
CA LYS A 166 -14.38 -11.77 0.01
C LYS A 166 -13.25 -11.51 -0.95
N LYS A 167 -13.21 -10.27 -1.40
CA LYS A 167 -12.06 -9.65 -2.05
C LYS A 167 -10.79 -9.90 -1.21
N THR A 168 -9.69 -10.15 -1.90
CA THR A 168 -8.37 -10.29 -1.28
C THR A 168 -7.89 -8.94 -0.73
N CYS A 169 -6.91 -8.95 0.18
CA CYS A 169 -6.28 -7.71 0.67
C CYS A 169 -5.81 -6.82 -0.50
N GLN A 170 -5.22 -7.44 -1.53
CA GLN A 170 -4.69 -6.76 -2.72
C GLN A 170 -5.78 -6.14 -3.60
N ASP A 171 -7.03 -6.59 -3.54
CA ASP A 171 -8.09 -6.01 -4.36
C ASP A 171 -8.51 -4.63 -3.87
N CYS A 172 -8.39 -4.37 -2.57
CA CYS A 172 -8.66 -3.06 -1.96
C CYS A 172 -7.38 -2.24 -1.77
N HIS A 173 -6.30 -2.82 -1.22
CA HIS A 173 -5.07 -2.10 -0.85
C HIS A 173 -4.01 -2.02 -1.95
N MET A 174 -4.20 -2.76 -3.05
CA MET A 174 -3.36 -2.67 -4.24
C MET A 174 -4.23 -2.62 -5.51
N PRO A 175 -5.08 -1.59 -5.70
CA PRO A 175 -6.06 -1.58 -6.79
C PRO A 175 -5.47 -1.95 -8.16
N ALA A 176 -6.28 -2.65 -8.96
CA ALA A 176 -5.87 -3.10 -10.29
C ALA A 176 -5.60 -1.91 -11.22
N ILE A 177 -4.58 -2.05 -12.07
CA ILE A 177 -4.21 -1.02 -13.04
C ILE A 177 -3.55 -1.65 -14.26
N LYS A 178 -3.90 -1.14 -15.44
CA LYS A 178 -3.28 -1.53 -16.71
C LYS A 178 -2.10 -0.62 -17.02
N ARG A 179 -0.87 -1.15 -16.96
CA ARG A 179 0.36 -0.38 -17.16
C ARG A 179 1.46 -1.17 -17.87
N LYS A 180 2.51 -0.49 -18.33
CA LYS A 180 3.77 -1.16 -18.65
C LYS A 180 4.45 -1.54 -17.33
N LEU A 181 5.10 -2.70 -17.28
CA LEU A 181 5.87 -3.09 -16.10
C LEU A 181 7.24 -2.40 -16.08
N ILE A 182 7.88 -2.32 -17.24
CA ILE A 182 9.23 -1.78 -17.41
C ILE A 182 9.12 -0.54 -18.29
N GLN A 183 9.68 0.56 -17.81
CA GLN A 183 9.71 1.84 -18.51
C GLN A 183 11.08 2.11 -19.16
N ASP A 184 12.12 1.32 -18.87
CA ASP A 184 13.47 1.50 -19.42
C ASP A 184 13.66 0.93 -20.84
N ASP A 185 14.55 1.54 -21.64
CA ASP A 185 14.88 1.11 -23.01
C ASP A 185 16.02 0.08 -23.03
N PRO A 186 15.99 -0.93 -23.92
CA PRO A 186 14.96 -1.21 -24.94
C PRO A 186 13.78 -2.03 -24.40
N TRP A 187 13.81 -2.44 -23.13
CA TRP A 187 12.86 -3.38 -22.52
C TRP A 187 11.40 -2.92 -22.62
N GLN A 188 11.13 -1.63 -22.48
CA GLN A 188 9.79 -1.05 -22.60
C GLN A 188 9.15 -1.24 -23.99
N LYS A 189 9.94 -1.54 -25.03
CA LYS A 189 9.45 -1.82 -26.39
C LYS A 189 9.05 -3.29 -26.55
N ILE A 190 9.61 -4.18 -25.73
CA ILE A 190 9.37 -5.62 -25.77
C ILE A 190 8.16 -5.99 -24.90
N TYR A 191 7.95 -5.27 -23.80
CA TYR A 191 6.86 -5.57 -22.86
C TYR A 191 5.60 -4.74 -23.13
N PRO A 192 4.48 -5.38 -23.50
CA PRO A 192 3.21 -4.68 -23.66
C PRO A 192 2.64 -4.25 -22.30
N LYS A 193 1.66 -3.33 -22.34
CA LYS A 193 0.84 -3.02 -21.16
C LYS A 193 0.10 -4.29 -20.72
N ARG A 194 0.05 -4.53 -19.41
CA ARG A 194 -0.63 -5.68 -18.80
C ARG A 194 -1.35 -5.26 -17.52
N GLU A 195 -2.26 -6.12 -17.07
CA GLU A 195 -2.86 -5.97 -15.76
C GLU A 195 -1.80 -6.12 -14.67
N GLY A 196 -1.80 -5.17 -13.74
CA GLY A 196 -0.94 -5.10 -12.59
C GLY A 196 -1.69 -4.56 -11.39
N LYS A 197 -0.96 -4.30 -10.31
CA LYS A 197 -1.48 -3.85 -9.03
C LYS A 197 -0.73 -2.58 -8.60
N GLN A 198 -1.40 -1.66 -7.93
CA GLN A 198 -0.78 -0.46 -7.36
C GLN A 198 0.03 -0.77 -6.10
N HIS A 199 1.17 -0.12 -5.93
CA HIS A 199 2.06 -0.29 -4.76
C HIS A 199 1.98 0.91 -3.81
N LEU A 200 0.80 1.56 -3.75
CA LEU A 200 0.52 2.68 -2.85
C LEU A 200 0.26 2.20 -1.40
N PHE A 201 -0.27 0.99 -1.24
CA PHE A 201 -0.64 0.38 0.05
C PHE A 201 -1.49 1.30 0.95
N SER A 202 -2.33 2.09 0.29
CA SER A 202 -3.12 3.17 0.87
C SER A 202 -4.58 2.72 1.00
N PHE A 203 -5.26 3.15 2.07
CA PHE A 203 -6.71 2.92 2.23
C PHE A 203 -7.51 4.13 1.74
N GLN A 204 -6.89 5.28 1.55
CA GLN A 204 -7.54 6.56 1.29
C GLN A 204 -8.37 6.51 0.00
N THR A 205 -7.90 5.77 -1.01
CA THR A 205 -8.62 5.59 -2.27
C THR A 205 -9.93 4.81 -2.12
N LEU A 206 -10.13 4.06 -1.03
CA LEU A 206 -11.37 3.34 -0.74
C LEU A 206 -12.50 4.27 -0.29
N PHE A 207 -12.15 5.41 0.31
CA PHE A 207 -13.11 6.37 0.87
C PHE A 207 -13.45 7.51 -0.11
N ASN A 208 -12.75 7.58 -1.24
CA ASN A 208 -13.02 8.53 -2.33
C ASN A 208 -13.96 7.93 -3.41
N GLN A 209 -14.62 6.80 -3.14
CA GLN A 209 -15.50 6.11 -4.08
C GLN A 209 -16.97 6.46 -3.83
N ASN A 210 -17.83 6.27 -4.85
CA ASN A 210 -19.26 6.58 -4.78
C ASN A 210 -20.03 5.79 -3.70
N GLU A 211 -19.52 4.64 -3.26
CA GLU A 211 -20.08 3.88 -2.14
C GLU A 211 -19.08 3.81 -1.00
N ALA A 212 -19.32 4.62 0.04
CA ALA A 212 -18.47 4.62 1.22
C ALA A 212 -18.59 3.27 1.97
N PRO A 213 -17.46 2.67 2.37
CA PRO A 213 -17.47 1.37 3.05
C PRO A 213 -17.91 1.47 4.53
N LEU A 214 -17.89 2.68 5.09
CA LEU A 214 -18.51 3.04 6.36
C LEU A 214 -19.72 3.92 6.09
N GLN A 215 -20.81 3.69 6.83
CA GLN A 215 -22.04 4.46 6.69
C GLN A 215 -22.43 5.13 8.00
N LEU A 216 -22.94 6.35 7.91
CA LEU A 216 -23.52 7.10 9.01
C LEU A 216 -25.00 7.37 8.72
N SER A 217 -25.87 7.25 9.73
CA SER A 217 -27.30 7.52 9.60
C SER A 217 -27.90 8.00 10.91
N PHE A 218 -28.55 9.16 10.89
CA PHE A 218 -29.28 9.67 12.04
C PHE A 218 -30.61 8.92 12.23
N LYS A 219 -30.92 8.54 13.46
CA LYS A 219 -32.14 7.81 13.84
C LYS A 219 -32.83 8.53 14.99
N LYS A 220 -34.16 8.62 14.90
CA LYS A 220 -35.05 9.13 15.95
C LYS A 220 -34.62 10.51 16.46
N VAL A 221 -34.27 11.41 15.54
CA VAL A 221 -33.93 12.78 15.91
C VAL A 221 -35.21 13.52 16.27
N THR A 222 -35.26 14.09 17.46
CA THR A 222 -36.40 14.84 17.98
C THR A 222 -35.91 16.18 18.54
N HIS A 223 -36.73 17.22 18.35
CA HIS A 223 -36.52 18.53 18.94
C HIS A 223 -37.71 18.84 19.86
N SER A 224 -37.46 18.90 21.16
CA SER A 224 -38.48 19.18 22.17
C SER A 224 -37.85 19.81 23.41
N ASP A 225 -38.57 20.72 24.07
CA ASP A 225 -38.16 21.33 25.34
C ASP A 225 -36.74 21.95 25.33
N GLY A 226 -36.36 22.60 24.23
CA GLY A 226 -35.03 23.20 24.06
C GLY A 226 -33.89 22.18 24.00
N LYS A 227 -34.20 20.94 23.58
CA LYS A 227 -33.23 19.87 23.40
C LYS A 227 -33.39 19.18 22.06
N ILE A 228 -32.27 18.86 21.45
CA ILE A 228 -32.17 18.02 20.27
C ILE A 228 -31.57 16.69 20.69
N GLU A 229 -32.37 15.63 20.61
CA GLU A 229 -31.99 14.28 21.04
C GLU A 229 -32.11 13.30 19.87
N GLY A 230 -31.27 12.28 19.87
CA GLY A 230 -31.31 11.25 18.86
C GLY A 230 -30.17 10.24 18.98
N SER A 231 -29.99 9.47 17.93
CA SER A 231 -28.86 8.53 17.85
C SER A 231 -28.25 8.55 16.46
N LEU A 232 -26.92 8.46 16.41
CA LEU A 232 -26.17 8.22 15.19
C LEU A 232 -25.89 6.73 15.07
N GLU A 233 -26.46 6.08 14.06
CA GLU A 233 -26.08 4.72 13.66
C GLU A 233 -24.84 4.80 12.77
N LEU A 234 -23.81 4.06 13.14
CA LEU A 234 -22.60 3.85 12.35
C LEU A 234 -22.50 2.37 11.94
N GLU A 235 -22.13 2.12 10.70
CA GLU A 235 -22.07 0.76 10.12
C GLU A 235 -20.75 0.53 9.38
N ASN A 236 -20.09 -0.59 9.67
CA ASN A 236 -19.05 -1.12 8.80
C ASN A 236 -19.70 -2.02 7.76
N LYS A 237 -20.03 -1.44 6.61
CA LYS A 237 -20.88 -2.08 5.61
C LYS A 237 -20.14 -3.14 4.81
N THR A 238 -18.90 -2.87 4.42
CA THR A 238 -18.17 -3.69 3.44
C THR A 238 -16.75 -4.07 3.82
N ILE A 239 -16.17 -3.52 4.89
CA ILE A 239 -14.76 -3.75 5.25
C ILE A 239 -14.64 -5.08 6.01
N PRO A 240 -14.02 -6.13 5.42
CA PRO A 240 -13.98 -7.48 5.98
C PRO A 240 -12.90 -7.62 7.05
N HIS A 241 -12.81 -6.66 7.96
CA HIS A 241 -12.00 -6.63 9.17
C HIS A 241 -12.52 -5.50 10.06
N THR A 242 -11.96 -5.35 11.27
CA THR A 242 -12.38 -4.29 12.19
C THR A 242 -11.99 -2.89 11.71
N VAL A 243 -12.67 -1.85 12.21
CA VAL A 243 -12.28 -0.45 11.98
C VAL A 243 -12.19 0.29 13.33
N PRO A 244 -10.99 0.73 13.76
CA PRO A 244 -9.68 0.46 13.15
C PRO A 244 -9.26 -1.02 13.25
N THR A 245 -8.20 -1.42 12.53
CA THR A 245 -7.59 -2.76 12.61
C THR A 245 -6.07 -2.67 12.77
N GLY A 246 -5.47 -3.76 13.26
CA GLY A 246 -4.04 -4.01 13.33
C GLY A 246 -3.58 -4.34 14.76
N ASP A 247 -2.45 -5.02 14.85
CA ASP A 247 -2.06 -5.73 16.08
C ASP A 247 -1.27 -4.88 17.08
N TYR A 248 -0.57 -3.85 16.57
CA TYR A 248 0.33 -3.02 17.36
C TYR A 248 0.18 -1.54 17.01
N GLY A 249 0.49 -0.67 17.97
CA GLY A 249 0.53 0.77 17.82
C GLY A 249 -0.84 1.44 17.92
N TYR A 250 -0.83 2.70 18.33
CA TYR A 250 -2.05 3.47 18.60
C TYR A 250 -2.83 3.77 17.31
N ARG A 251 -4.04 3.20 17.20
CA ARG A 251 -4.94 3.45 16.07
C ARG A 251 -6.27 3.99 16.55
N GLU A 252 -6.48 5.29 16.33
CA GLU A 252 -7.72 5.97 16.66
C GLU A 252 -8.57 6.24 15.41
N VAL A 253 -9.85 5.91 15.50
CA VAL A 253 -10.89 6.46 14.62
C VAL A 253 -11.88 7.21 15.49
N VAL A 254 -12.09 8.49 15.22
CA VAL A 254 -12.97 9.37 16.00
C VAL A 254 -14.27 9.57 15.24
N VAL A 255 -15.38 9.27 15.89
CA VAL A 255 -16.72 9.65 15.45
C VAL A 255 -17.08 10.95 16.15
N THR A 256 -17.44 11.96 15.37
CA THR A 256 -17.80 13.30 15.89
C THR A 256 -19.22 13.63 15.44
N ILE A 257 -20.04 14.15 16.36
CA ILE A 257 -21.41 14.64 16.12
C ILE A 257 -21.43 16.11 16.57
N GLU A 258 -21.64 17.02 15.63
CA GLU A 258 -21.62 18.46 15.86
C GLU A 258 -23.00 19.06 15.62
N LEU A 259 -23.48 19.84 16.58
CA LEU A 259 -24.57 20.76 16.37
C LEU A 259 -24.01 22.07 15.82
N GLN A 260 -24.48 22.47 14.64
CA GLN A 260 -24.08 23.70 13.96
C GLN A 260 -25.29 24.61 13.78
N ASP A 261 -25.10 25.91 14.05
CA ASP A 261 -26.12 26.92 13.79
C ASP A 261 -26.27 27.23 12.29
N GLU A 262 -27.17 28.15 11.93
CA GLU A 262 -27.39 28.57 10.54
C GLU A 262 -26.16 29.14 9.84
N LYS A 263 -25.19 29.66 10.60
CA LYS A 263 -23.92 30.20 10.09
C LYS A 263 -22.84 29.12 9.96
N GLY A 264 -23.16 27.87 10.29
CA GLY A 264 -22.23 26.75 10.32
C GLY A 264 -21.30 26.77 11.53
N GLN A 265 -21.56 27.61 12.55
CA GLN A 265 -20.74 27.67 13.76
C GLN A 265 -21.12 26.51 14.69
N MET A 266 -20.12 25.73 15.09
CA MET A 266 -20.27 24.66 16.07
C MET A 266 -20.74 25.23 17.41
N ARG A 267 -21.84 24.69 17.94
CA ARG A 267 -22.42 25.05 19.25
C ARG A 267 -22.14 24.00 20.29
N GLU A 268 -22.40 22.75 19.96
CA GLU A 268 -22.12 21.59 20.81
C GLU A 268 -21.49 20.47 19.98
N CYS A 269 -20.74 19.59 20.65
CA CYS A 269 -20.02 18.50 20.01
C CYS A 269 -19.98 17.28 20.94
N LYS A 270 -20.28 16.10 20.39
CA LYS A 270 -20.03 14.80 21.02
C LYS A 270 -18.96 14.05 20.21
N LYS A 271 -18.00 13.45 20.90
CA LYS A 271 -16.97 12.59 20.30
C LYS A 271 -17.01 11.20 20.91
N GLU A 272 -16.76 10.20 20.08
CA GLU A 272 -16.60 8.79 20.46
C GLU A 272 -15.37 8.24 19.75
N SER A 273 -14.44 7.62 20.47
CA SER A 273 -13.22 7.07 19.90
C SER A 273 -13.28 5.53 19.81
N LEU A 274 -12.94 5.01 18.63
CA LEU A 274 -12.85 3.59 18.33
C LEU A 274 -11.38 3.16 18.33
N PHE A 275 -11.06 2.14 19.13
CA PHE A 275 -9.73 1.58 19.32
C PHE A 275 -9.74 0.05 19.26
N VAL A 276 -8.63 -0.54 18.83
CA VAL A 276 -8.45 -1.99 18.87
C VAL A 276 -8.23 -2.44 20.33
N GLU A 277 -7.38 -1.72 21.05
CA GLU A 277 -6.91 -2.02 22.41
C GLU A 277 -8.04 -1.96 23.44
N MET A 278 -8.97 -1.02 23.25
CA MET A 278 -10.15 -0.87 24.12
C MET A 278 -11.32 -1.74 23.68
N LYS A 279 -11.16 -2.59 22.65
CA LYS A 279 -12.22 -3.42 22.07
C LYS A 279 -13.45 -2.63 21.62
N THR A 280 -13.25 -1.37 21.24
CA THR A 280 -14.29 -0.50 20.69
C THR A 280 -14.24 -0.43 19.17
N ALA A 281 -13.31 -1.12 18.50
CA ALA A 281 -13.29 -1.21 17.05
C ALA A 281 -14.61 -1.78 16.48
N LEU A 282 -15.05 -1.21 15.36
CA LEU A 282 -16.28 -1.57 14.67
C LEU A 282 -16.08 -2.85 13.84
N GLN A 283 -16.81 -3.91 14.16
CA GLN A 283 -16.70 -5.21 13.48
C GLN A 283 -17.36 -5.18 12.09
N TYR A 284 -17.02 -6.13 11.22
CA TYR A 284 -17.67 -6.27 9.91
C TYR A 284 -19.20 -6.47 10.06
N LYS A 285 -19.99 -5.70 9.31
CA LYS A 285 -21.47 -5.62 9.39
C LYS A 285 -22.03 -5.19 10.75
N GLU A 286 -21.20 -4.77 11.69
CA GLU A 286 -21.71 -4.21 12.94
C GLU A 286 -22.40 -2.87 12.67
N LYS A 287 -23.58 -2.71 13.27
CA LYS A 287 -24.28 -1.44 13.42
C LYS A 287 -24.23 -1.04 14.88
N ARG A 288 -23.70 0.16 15.15
CA ARG A 288 -23.62 0.71 16.51
C ARG A 288 -24.33 2.05 16.58
N CYS A 289 -25.13 2.24 17.63
CA CYS A 289 -25.83 3.49 17.86
C CYS A 289 -25.11 4.31 18.94
N ILE A 290 -24.75 5.55 18.61
CA ILE A 290 -24.22 6.53 19.56
C ILE A 290 -25.34 7.52 19.89
N PRO A 291 -25.89 7.52 21.11
CA PRO A 291 -26.90 8.50 21.51
C PRO A 291 -26.27 9.89 21.69
N PHE A 292 -27.01 10.92 21.34
CA PHE A 292 -26.65 12.32 21.58
C PHE A 292 -27.84 13.11 22.11
N CYS A 293 -27.53 14.15 22.87
CA CYS A 293 -28.46 15.14 23.41
C CYS A 293 -27.69 16.45 23.43
N PHE A 294 -28.22 17.47 22.75
CA PHE A 294 -27.65 18.81 22.71
C PHE A 294 -28.71 19.81 23.16
N ASN A 295 -28.30 20.90 23.79
CA ASN A 295 -29.21 21.99 24.09
C ASN A 295 -29.42 22.84 22.82
N SER A 296 -30.65 23.26 22.60
CA SER A 296 -31.03 24.21 21.55
C SER A 296 -31.72 25.42 22.18
N ASP A 297 -31.21 26.60 21.88
CA ASP A 297 -31.76 27.89 22.25
C ASP A 297 -32.45 28.61 21.07
N GLY A 298 -32.63 27.90 19.94
CA GLY A 298 -33.20 28.42 18.70
C GLY A 298 -33.80 27.33 17.82
N ASP A 299 -34.43 27.75 16.72
CA ASP A 299 -35.26 26.87 15.90
C ASP A 299 -34.55 26.29 14.67
N SER A 300 -33.35 26.77 14.34
CA SER A 300 -32.68 26.46 13.08
C SER A 300 -31.26 25.98 13.30
N TYR A 301 -31.09 24.67 13.10
CA TYR A 301 -29.86 23.95 13.39
C TYR A 301 -29.61 22.89 12.32
N SER A 302 -28.36 22.46 12.22
CA SER A 302 -28.00 21.24 11.52
C SER A 302 -27.10 20.39 12.39
N ILE A 303 -27.19 19.08 12.21
CA ILE A 303 -26.32 18.11 12.85
C ILE A 303 -25.40 17.55 11.78
N ASN A 304 -24.10 17.71 11.96
CA ASN A 304 -23.08 17.10 11.12
C ASN A 304 -22.40 15.96 11.88
N ALA A 305 -22.27 14.81 11.24
CA ALA A 305 -21.54 13.68 11.80
C ALA A 305 -20.41 13.27 10.86
N THR A 306 -19.24 13.00 11.43
CA THR A 306 -18.06 12.58 10.67
C THR A 306 -17.36 11.41 11.36
N ILE A 307 -16.82 10.48 10.57
CA ILE A 307 -15.83 9.50 11.01
C ILE A 307 -14.48 9.94 10.46
N ILE A 308 -13.51 10.17 11.35
CA ILE A 308 -12.17 10.64 10.99
C ILE A 308 -11.13 9.66 11.53
N ARG A 309 -10.15 9.30 10.71
CA ARG A 309 -8.90 8.70 11.18
C ARG A 309 -7.88 9.81 11.42
N THR A 310 -7.32 9.82 12.62
CA THR A 310 -6.33 10.81 13.04
C THR A 310 -4.95 10.19 13.04
N SER A 311 -3.92 10.92 12.62
CA SER A 311 -2.52 10.51 12.77
C SER A 311 -2.11 10.44 14.24
N PHE A 312 -1.02 9.74 14.54
CA PHE A 312 -0.47 9.64 15.90
C PHE A 312 -0.20 11.02 16.53
N ASN A 313 0.36 11.96 15.76
CA ASN A 313 0.65 13.33 16.19
C ASN A 313 -0.58 14.26 16.17
N LYS A 314 -1.75 13.76 15.74
CA LYS A 314 -2.99 14.54 15.57
C LYS A 314 -2.87 15.73 14.61
N ASP A 315 -1.94 15.65 13.67
CA ASP A 315 -1.66 16.68 12.66
C ASP A 315 -2.36 16.42 11.31
N THR A 316 -2.84 15.19 11.09
CA THR A 316 -3.47 14.77 9.84
C THR A 316 -4.79 14.06 10.13
N ASN A 317 -5.87 14.58 9.54
CA ASN A 317 -7.21 14.03 9.63
C ASN A 317 -7.65 13.50 8.27
N ILE A 318 -8.10 12.26 8.22
CA ILE A 318 -8.62 11.63 7.01
C ILE A 318 -10.10 11.32 7.23
N LEU A 319 -10.96 11.98 6.45
CA LEU A 319 -12.40 11.72 6.46
C LEU A 319 -12.68 10.33 5.89
N LEU A 320 -13.42 9.51 6.66
CA LEU A 320 -13.83 8.16 6.27
C LEU A 320 -15.32 8.10 5.91
N ALA A 321 -16.16 8.90 6.57
CA ALA A 321 -17.58 9.03 6.24
C ALA A 321 -18.13 10.33 6.83
N GLU A 322 -19.17 10.87 6.20
CA GLU A 322 -19.93 12.00 6.73
C GLU A 322 -21.43 11.81 6.53
N ALA A 323 -22.22 12.42 7.40
CA ALA A 323 -23.67 12.55 7.24
C ALA A 323 -24.12 13.88 7.82
N LYS A 324 -25.11 14.50 7.17
CA LYS A 324 -25.74 15.74 7.65
C LYS A 324 -27.22 15.53 7.85
N TYR A 325 -27.75 16.12 8.91
CA TYR A 325 -29.17 16.16 9.20
C TYR A 325 -29.58 17.62 9.40
N LYS A 326 -30.53 18.10 8.60
CA LYS A 326 -31.09 19.43 8.77
C LYS A 326 -32.34 19.29 9.63
N LEU A 327 -32.39 20.04 10.74
CA LEU A 327 -33.52 20.04 11.67
C LEU A 327 -34.69 20.85 11.12
#